data_AF-A0A1G6YJI0-F1
#
_entry.id   AF-A0A1G6YJI0-F1
#
_cell.length_a   1.000
_cell.length_b   1.000
_cell.length_c   1.000
_cell.angle_alpha   90.00
_cell.angle_beta   90.00
_cell.angle_gamma   90.00
#
_symmetry.space_group_name_H-M   'P 1'
#
loop_
_entity.id
_entity.type
_entity.pdbx_description
1 polymer ?
#
loop_
_entity_poly.entity_id
_entity_poly.type
_entity_poly.pdbx_seq_one_letter_code
_entity_poly.pdbx_strand_id
1 'polypeptide(L)'
;MKRSIFVMSLALVALPLTACVEDGYGYGGVYMGSVYPYSGYYDGFYGPIYDGYWGSNGYFYYRLGEQDRAYKRGDRSHFYRGRDVPNTRFHPIEGSTRPQQGARMPHFGGAGGHDRHQGRDRDRDRDHGKP
;
A
#
# COMPACT_ATOMS: atom_id res chain seq x y z
N MET A 1 53.12 -27.24 -29.93
CA MET A 1 51.64 -27.29 -29.97
C MET A 1 51.17 -27.74 -28.59
N LYS A 2 50.96 -26.81 -27.64
CA LYS A 2 49.66 -26.35 -27.13
C LYS A 2 48.65 -27.48 -26.87
N ARG A 3 48.47 -27.87 -25.59
CA ARG A 3 47.18 -28.16 -24.92
C ARG A 3 47.41 -28.57 -23.45
N SER A 4 46.34 -28.43 -22.66
CA SER A 4 46.21 -28.46 -21.18
C SER A 4 46.40 -27.06 -20.57
N ILE A 5 45.41 -26.15 -20.50
CA ILE A 5 44.02 -26.14 -19.98
C ILE A 5 43.92 -26.53 -18.49
N PHE A 6 43.17 -25.70 -17.75
CA PHE A 6 42.84 -25.66 -16.32
C PHE A 6 43.87 -24.85 -15.51
N VAL A 7 43.52 -23.77 -14.80
CA VAL A 7 42.38 -23.50 -13.90
C VAL A 7 42.14 -21.99 -13.91
N MET A 8 41.02 -21.47 -14.45
CA MET A 8 39.82 -21.13 -13.67
C MET A 8 40.10 -20.18 -12.48
N SER A 9 40.64 -18.99 -12.77
CA SER A 9 40.63 -17.86 -11.82
C SER A 9 39.43 -16.97 -12.11
N LEU A 10 38.27 -17.45 -11.64
CA LEU A 10 37.03 -16.70 -11.53
C LEU A 10 37.21 -15.58 -10.47
N ALA A 11 37.92 -14.51 -10.83
CA ALA A 11 37.93 -13.27 -10.07
C ALA A 11 36.67 -12.47 -10.40
N LEU A 12 35.51 -13.05 -10.06
CA LEU A 12 34.21 -12.43 -10.15
C LEU A 12 33.64 -12.33 -8.73
N VAL A 13 34.18 -11.42 -7.94
CA VAL A 13 33.53 -10.96 -6.71
C VAL A 13 33.32 -9.46 -6.85
N ALA A 14 32.34 -9.12 -7.68
CA ALA A 14 31.71 -7.83 -7.62
C ALA A 14 30.98 -7.72 -6.27
N LEU A 15 31.40 -6.75 -5.48
CA LEU A 15 30.66 -6.14 -4.36
C LEU A 15 29.22 -5.80 -4.83
N PRO A 16 28.18 -5.90 -3.97
CA PRO A 16 28.12 -5.09 -2.76
C PRO A 16 27.61 -5.80 -1.49
N LEU A 17 28.24 -5.45 -0.37
CA LEU A 17 27.60 -5.48 0.95
C LEU A 17 26.47 -4.42 0.96
N THR A 18 25.21 -4.80 0.74
CA THR A 18 24.03 -4.06 1.27
C THR A 18 22.77 -4.92 1.13
N ALA A 19 22.45 -5.71 2.15
CA ALA A 19 21.08 -6.22 2.35
C ALA A 19 20.87 -6.57 3.84
N CYS A 20 21.23 -5.65 4.74
CA CYS A 20 20.52 -5.59 6.01
C CYS A 20 19.19 -4.91 5.69
N VAL A 21 18.13 -5.72 5.65
CA VAL A 21 16.77 -5.25 5.58
C VAL A 21 16.52 -4.40 6.84
N GLU A 22 16.15 -3.15 6.67
CA GLU A 22 15.27 -2.41 7.58
C GLU A 22 14.92 -1.09 6.89
N ASP A 23 13.64 -0.75 6.91
CA ASP A 23 13.06 0.52 6.42
C ASP A 23 12.89 0.66 4.90
N GLY A 24 12.16 -0.25 4.26
CA GLY A 24 11.85 -0.12 2.83
C GLY A 24 10.63 -0.90 2.37
N TYR A 25 9.47 -0.72 3.02
CA TYR A 25 8.25 -1.36 2.56
C TYR A 25 7.75 -0.67 1.29
N GLY A 26 8.13 -1.30 0.18
CA GLY A 26 7.85 -0.91 -1.18
C GLY A 26 6.37 -0.72 -1.49
N TYR A 27 6.13 0.22 -2.40
CA TYR A 27 4.89 0.38 -3.14
C TYR A 27 4.68 -0.86 -4.03
N GLY A 28 4.15 -1.94 -3.45
CA GLY A 28 3.72 -3.15 -4.16
C GLY A 28 2.21 -3.31 -4.02
N GLY A 29 1.50 -3.32 -5.16
CA GLY A 29 0.06 -3.49 -5.23
C GLY A 29 -0.38 -4.75 -4.47
N VAL A 30 -1.23 -4.56 -3.47
CA VAL A 30 -1.79 -5.62 -2.63
C VAL A 30 -3.01 -6.16 -3.38
N TYR A 31 -3.26 -7.47 -3.38
CA TYR A 31 -4.44 -8.02 -4.04
C TYR A 31 -5.60 -8.15 -3.04
N MET A 32 -6.85 -8.14 -3.52
CA MET A 32 -8.02 -8.47 -2.70
C MET A 32 -7.82 -9.84 -2.03
N GLY A 33 -7.82 -9.88 -0.70
CA GLY A 33 -7.56 -11.10 0.09
C GLY A 33 -6.14 -11.23 0.66
N SER A 34 -5.20 -10.39 0.25
CA SER A 34 -3.85 -10.36 0.85
C SER A 34 -3.86 -9.58 2.17
N VAL A 35 -3.02 -10.03 3.11
CA VAL A 35 -2.80 -9.35 4.39
C VAL A 35 -1.98 -8.09 4.15
N TYR A 36 -2.52 -6.92 4.53
CA TYR A 36 -1.84 -5.63 4.42
C TYR A 36 -1.27 -5.19 5.77
N PRO A 37 0.04 -5.35 6.00
CA PRO A 37 0.65 -4.88 7.24
C PRO A 37 0.64 -3.35 7.30
N TYR A 38 0.50 -2.82 8.51
CA TYR A 38 0.68 -1.40 8.79
C TYR A 38 1.45 -1.23 10.09
N SER A 39 2.21 -0.16 10.16
CA SER A 39 2.84 0.34 11.37
C SER A 39 2.77 1.86 11.39
N GLY A 40 2.88 2.44 12.58
CA GLY A 40 2.89 3.88 12.78
C GLY A 40 2.72 4.23 14.24
N TYR A 41 2.22 5.43 14.49
CA TYR A 41 1.99 5.94 15.82
C TYR A 41 0.60 6.53 15.96
N TYR A 42 0.00 6.34 17.13
CA TYR A 42 -1.35 6.78 17.46
C TYR A 42 -1.42 7.30 18.89
N ASP A 43 -2.25 8.30 19.16
CA ASP A 43 -2.38 8.93 20.48
C ASP A 43 -3.61 8.48 21.28
N GLY A 44 -4.46 7.60 20.72
CA GLY A 44 -5.63 7.07 21.41
C GLY A 44 -6.91 7.90 21.27
N PHE A 45 -6.92 9.01 20.51
CA PHE A 45 -8.04 9.95 20.46
C PHE A 45 -9.41 9.33 20.12
N TYR A 46 -9.44 8.36 19.20
CA TYR A 46 -10.65 7.64 18.77
C TYR A 46 -10.95 6.38 19.60
N GLY A 47 -10.21 6.14 20.69
CA GLY A 47 -10.25 4.91 21.45
C GLY A 47 -9.48 3.76 20.77
N PRO A 48 -9.65 2.52 21.25
CA PRO A 48 -9.02 1.34 20.67
C PRO A 48 -9.44 1.14 19.22
N ILE A 49 -8.46 0.97 18.33
CA ILE A 49 -8.69 0.62 16.93
C ILE A 49 -8.72 -0.91 16.79
N TYR A 50 -9.64 -1.42 15.98
CA TYR A 50 -9.70 -2.85 15.67
C TYR A 50 -8.70 -3.22 14.58
N ASP A 51 -8.73 -2.50 13.45
CA ASP A 51 -7.65 -2.50 12.47
C ASP A 51 -7.61 -1.18 11.67
N GLY A 52 -6.66 -1.09 10.74
CA GLY A 52 -6.54 0.05 9.84
C GLY A 52 -5.50 -0.11 8.74
N TYR A 53 -5.36 0.90 7.90
CA TYR A 53 -4.34 0.93 6.85
C TYR A 53 -3.97 2.37 6.51
N TRP A 54 -2.76 2.55 6.00
CA TRP A 54 -2.36 3.81 5.39
C TRP A 54 -2.90 3.89 3.97
N GLY A 55 -3.75 4.87 3.70
CA GLY A 55 -4.20 5.17 2.36
C GLY A 55 -3.06 5.74 1.51
N SER A 56 -3.20 5.64 0.18
CA SER A 56 -2.26 6.24 -0.78
C SER A 56 -2.16 7.77 -0.66
N ASN A 57 -3.14 8.40 -0.01
CA ASN A 57 -3.17 9.83 0.26
C ASN A 57 -2.47 10.23 1.59
N GLY A 58 -1.82 9.27 2.27
CA GLY A 58 -1.07 9.50 3.51
C GLY A 58 -1.92 9.64 4.77
N TYR A 59 -3.24 9.42 4.69
CA TYR A 59 -4.10 9.35 5.89
C TYR A 59 -4.20 7.91 6.39
N PHE A 60 -4.35 7.75 7.70
CA PHE A 60 -4.71 6.47 8.28
C PHE A 60 -6.22 6.27 8.21
N TYR A 61 -6.63 5.07 7.79
CA TYR A 61 -8.02 4.65 7.74
C TYR A 61 -8.22 3.52 8.74
N TYR A 62 -9.24 3.58 9.58
CA TYR A 62 -9.43 2.65 10.69
C TYR A 62 -10.88 2.19 10.85
N ARG A 63 -11.08 1.09 11.57
CA ARG A 63 -12.37 0.66 12.11
C ARG A 63 -12.26 0.36 13.60
N LEU A 64 -13.39 0.42 14.30
CA LEU A 64 -13.44 0.25 15.75
C LEU A 64 -13.92 -1.14 16.15
N GLY A 65 -14.67 -1.82 15.28
CA GLY A 65 -15.10 -3.19 15.50
C GLY A 65 -14.99 -4.07 14.26
N GLU A 66 -15.01 -5.38 14.47
CA GLU A 66 -14.95 -6.39 13.39
C GLU A 66 -16.10 -6.26 12.38
N GLN A 67 -17.27 -5.87 12.86
CA GLN A 67 -18.50 -5.74 12.07
C GLN A 67 -18.55 -4.46 11.24
N ASP A 68 -17.64 -3.50 11.49
CA ASP A 68 -17.59 -2.24 10.75
C ASP A 68 -17.13 -2.50 9.32
N ARG A 69 -18.04 -2.29 8.37
CA ARG A 69 -17.76 -2.43 6.94
C ARG A 69 -17.10 -1.19 6.34
N ALA A 70 -17.09 -0.07 7.03
CA ALA A 70 -16.58 1.19 6.49
C ALA A 70 -15.38 1.67 7.30
N TYR A 71 -14.25 1.83 6.62
CA TYR A 71 -13.08 2.44 7.21
C TYR A 71 -13.25 3.96 7.27
N LYS A 72 -13.06 4.51 8.47
CA LYS A 72 -13.11 5.94 8.75
C LYS A 72 -11.73 6.54 8.56
N ARG A 73 -11.65 7.75 8.01
CA ARG A 73 -10.39 8.48 7.88
C ARG A 73 -10.06 9.11 9.24
N GLY A 74 -8.87 8.84 9.76
CA GLY A 74 -8.32 9.53 10.92
C GLY A 74 -7.62 10.83 10.53
N ASP A 75 -7.46 11.73 11.49
CA ASP A 75 -6.76 13.00 11.28
C ASP A 75 -5.25 12.87 11.43
N ARG A 76 -4.51 13.76 10.75
CA ARG A 76 -3.05 13.85 10.83
C ARG A 76 -2.53 14.29 12.20
N SER A 77 -3.38 14.81 13.06
CA SER A 77 -3.04 15.14 14.44
C SER A 77 -2.99 13.91 15.35
N HIS A 78 -3.62 12.80 14.97
CA HIS A 78 -3.80 11.63 15.82
C HIS A 78 -3.07 10.40 15.28
N PHE A 79 -2.81 10.34 13.97
CA PHE A 79 -2.03 9.28 13.34
C PHE A 79 -0.77 9.82 12.68
N TYR A 80 0.36 9.20 12.99
CA TYR A 80 1.65 9.55 12.41
C TYR A 80 2.32 8.34 11.76
N ARG A 81 2.92 8.61 10.60
CA ARG A 81 3.74 7.65 9.85
C ARG A 81 5.11 8.29 9.66
N GLY A 82 6.16 7.66 10.18
CA GLY A 82 7.51 8.18 10.08
C GLY A 82 8.42 7.62 11.16
N ARG A 83 9.72 7.93 11.04
CA ARG A 83 10.75 7.54 12.01
C ARG A 83 10.71 8.42 13.27
N ASP A 84 10.30 9.67 13.10
CA ASP A 84 10.26 10.65 14.18
C ASP A 84 8.84 10.79 14.72
N VAL A 85 8.67 10.49 16.00
CA VAL A 85 7.41 10.64 16.71
C VAL A 85 7.26 12.10 17.16
N PRO A 86 6.10 12.76 16.92
CA PRO A 86 5.94 14.17 17.26
C PRO A 86 6.09 14.47 18.75
N ASN A 87 5.66 13.56 19.63
CA ASN A 87 5.80 13.67 21.09
C ASN A 87 5.51 12.32 21.78
N THR A 88 5.66 12.28 23.10
CA THR A 88 5.51 11.08 23.93
C THR A 88 4.08 10.54 24.12
N ARG A 89 3.04 11.26 23.67
CA ARG A 89 1.64 10.80 23.75
C ARG A 89 1.33 9.73 22.71
N PHE A 90 2.10 9.72 21.65
CA PHE A 90 2.01 8.77 20.57
C PHE A 90 2.67 7.45 20.97
N HIS A 91 1.91 6.36 20.89
CA HIS A 91 2.41 5.02 21.08
C HIS A 91 2.49 4.30 19.73
N PRO A 92 3.45 3.37 19.56
CA PRO A 92 3.55 2.59 18.35
C PRO A 92 2.28 1.74 18.20
N ILE A 93 1.79 1.69 16.97
CA ILE A 93 0.75 0.77 16.54
C ILE A 93 1.28 -0.05 15.38
N GLU A 94 0.98 -1.34 15.41
CA GLU A 94 1.27 -2.25 14.33
C GLU A 94 0.14 -3.26 14.21
N GLY A 95 -0.05 -3.76 13.00
CA GLY A 95 -1.09 -4.73 12.76
C GLY A 95 -1.16 -5.09 11.29
N SER A 96 -2.21 -5.84 10.96
CA SER A 96 -2.48 -6.16 9.57
C SER A 96 -3.96 -6.13 9.29
N THR A 97 -4.29 -5.58 8.12
CA THR A 97 -5.66 -5.47 7.63
C THR A 97 -5.86 -6.45 6.49
N ARG A 98 -6.95 -7.20 6.55
CA ARG A 98 -7.38 -8.05 5.44
C ARG A 98 -8.54 -7.35 4.73
N PRO A 99 -8.38 -6.94 3.47
CA PRO A 99 -9.49 -6.39 2.70
C PRO A 99 -10.64 -7.38 2.66
N GLN A 100 -11.78 -6.99 3.24
CA GLN A 100 -12.98 -7.82 3.26
C GLN A 100 -13.84 -7.48 2.03
N GLN A 101 -14.49 -8.50 1.46
CA GLN A 101 -15.42 -8.29 0.36
C GLN A 101 -16.59 -7.40 0.84
N GLY A 102 -16.85 -6.31 0.11
CA GLY A 102 -17.89 -5.34 0.45
C GLY A 102 -17.51 -4.33 1.53
N ALA A 103 -16.27 -4.35 2.06
CA ALA A 103 -15.78 -3.28 2.90
C ALA A 103 -15.46 -2.02 2.07
N ARG A 104 -15.87 -0.85 2.57
CA ARG A 104 -15.55 0.44 1.97
C ARG A 104 -14.17 0.88 2.46
N MET A 105 -13.18 0.79 1.57
CA MET A 105 -11.78 1.10 1.85
C MET A 105 -11.26 2.23 0.92
N PRO A 106 -11.50 3.51 1.27
CA PRO A 106 -11.06 4.65 0.45
C PRO A 106 -9.53 4.75 0.34
N HIS A 107 -9.02 5.02 -0.87
CA HIS A 107 -7.58 5.19 -1.12
C HIS A 107 -6.74 3.97 -0.73
N PHE A 108 -7.33 2.78 -0.69
CA PHE A 108 -6.60 1.55 -0.46
C PHE A 108 -5.67 1.25 -1.63
N GLY A 109 -4.37 1.11 -1.37
CA GLY A 109 -3.36 0.84 -2.39
C GLY A 109 -3.39 -0.57 -2.98
N GLY A 110 -4.30 -1.42 -2.51
CA GLY A 110 -4.47 -2.80 -2.96
C GLY A 110 -5.60 -3.05 -3.95
N ALA A 111 -6.12 -2.01 -4.60
CA ALA A 111 -7.00 -2.15 -5.74
C ALA A 111 -7.13 -0.81 -6.48
N GLY A 112 -6.47 -0.67 -7.63
CA GLY A 112 -6.63 0.47 -8.53
C GLY A 112 -5.63 0.40 -9.70
N GLY A 113 -6.01 0.14 -10.95
CA GLY A 113 -7.37 0.11 -11.49
C GLY A 113 -7.50 -0.74 -12.77
N HIS A 114 -8.66 -1.36 -12.92
CA HIS A 114 -9.18 -1.71 -14.23
C HIS A 114 -10.11 -0.58 -14.65
N ASP A 115 -9.57 0.38 -15.41
CA ASP A 115 -10.35 1.31 -16.21
C ASP A 115 -11.10 0.52 -17.29
N ARG A 116 -12.28 -0.01 -16.94
CA ARG A 116 -13.26 -0.49 -17.93
C ARG A 116 -14.30 0.59 -18.20
N HIS A 117 -13.85 1.73 -18.71
CA HIS A 117 -14.73 2.74 -19.32
C HIS A 117 -14.02 3.45 -20.48
N GLN A 118 -13.73 2.72 -21.56
CA GLN A 118 -13.64 3.30 -22.91
C GLN A 118 -14.36 2.38 -23.89
N GLY A 119 -15.68 2.43 -23.84
CA GLY A 119 -16.54 1.59 -24.66
C GLY A 119 -17.97 2.12 -24.62
N ARG A 120 -18.14 3.39 -24.97
CA ARG A 120 -19.39 4.08 -25.35
C ARG A 120 -18.98 5.52 -25.70
N ASP A 121 -19.69 6.13 -26.64
CA ASP A 121 -19.53 7.52 -27.09
C ASP A 121 -18.69 7.74 -28.38
N ARG A 122 -18.92 6.91 -29.40
CA ARG A 122 -18.83 7.38 -30.81
C ARG A 122 -20.12 7.08 -31.60
N ASP A 123 -21.26 7.33 -30.95
CA ASP A 123 -22.58 7.45 -31.59
C ASP A 123 -23.13 8.88 -31.42
N ARG A 124 -22.34 9.89 -31.79
CA ARG A 124 -22.82 11.23 -32.10
C ARG A 124 -22.09 11.68 -33.34
N ASP A 125 -22.67 11.34 -34.48
CA ASP A 125 -22.68 12.15 -35.71
C ASP A 125 -23.68 11.51 -36.68
N ARG A 126 -24.93 11.42 -36.24
CA ARG A 126 -26.10 11.53 -37.13
C ARG A 126 -26.66 12.92 -36.87
N ASP A 127 -26.44 13.85 -37.78
CA ASP A 127 -27.52 14.62 -38.43
C ASP A 127 -26.96 15.77 -39.31
N HIS A 128 -26.72 15.47 -40.58
CA HIS A 128 -26.87 16.48 -41.64
C HIS A 128 -27.78 15.88 -42.72
N GLY A 129 -29.09 16.07 -42.52
CA GLY A 129 -30.05 16.48 -43.56
C GLY A 129 -30.05 15.73 -44.90
N LYS A 130 -30.99 14.78 -45.03
CA LYS A 130 -31.64 14.35 -46.29
C LYS A 130 -32.25 15.54 -47.08
N PRO A 131 -32.80 15.36 -48.30
CA PRO A 131 -32.73 14.23 -49.25
C PRO A 131 -32.04 14.56 -50.59
#